data_AF-A0A423TI07-F1
#
_entry.id   AF-A0A423TI07-F1
#
_cell.length_a   1.000
_cell.length_b   1.000
_cell.length_c   1.000
_cell.angle_alpha   90.00
_cell.angle_beta   90.00
_cell.angle_gamma   90.00
#
_symmetry.space_group_name_H-M   'P 1'
#
loop_
_entity.id
_entity.type
_entity.pdbx_description
1 polymer ?
#
loop_
_entity_poly.entity_id
_entity_poly.type
_entity_poly.pdbx_seq_one_letter_code
_entity_poly.pdbx_strand_id
1 'polypeptide(L)'
;MTAQFLFSPYYASHLRAKAPSSRRWSDAAQQLSESLENVVGDVLIAAAVVAYLGVFTVDYREECLDKWHRKCQELGISCSANFVLYDTLGDAVQSRTWQLAGLPVDAFSVDNGIIHVISSLTITINPPTGQANKWIVSMEKENNLLVVKQTDPTFLQVVEEALQKGFPLLIEGIGETLDPVLDNVLLKRTFKQNGVDHVVLGDHAVEYHKDFRLYITTRLANPHFLPQVTNKVVLLNFLITRLGLENQLLGLVVAHERPQLEERKNRLLVESAHNRRALQKTQEKILEVLSTAGQNLLEDEKAIDIMSSSREEISKDHPAEHPLDPGCVPLRHSVLV
;
A
#
# COMPACT_ATOMS: atom_id res chain seq x y z
N MET A 1 9.21 -57.04 13.93
CA MET A 1 9.26 -57.24 12.46
C MET A 1 9.32 -55.86 11.83
N THR A 2 10.53 -55.32 11.72
CA THR A 2 11.33 -55.22 10.46
C THR A 2 10.81 -54.06 9.60
N ALA A 3 11.37 -52.85 9.67
CA ALA A 3 12.73 -52.49 9.28
C ALA A 3 13.14 -53.15 7.95
N GLN A 4 12.46 -52.82 6.84
CA GLN A 4 12.96 -53.19 5.51
C GLN A 4 12.38 -52.44 4.29
N PHE A 5 11.82 -51.23 4.44
CA PHE A 5 11.38 -50.42 3.27
C PHE A 5 12.04 -49.04 3.13
N LEU A 6 13.05 -48.71 3.96
CA LEU A 6 13.80 -47.44 3.87
C LEU A 6 15.10 -47.50 3.04
N PHE A 7 15.37 -48.60 2.34
CA PHE A 7 16.56 -48.70 1.47
C PHE A 7 16.18 -49.17 0.06
N SER A 8 15.54 -48.29 -0.72
CA SER A 8 15.59 -48.35 -2.18
C SER A 8 16.14 -47.03 -2.69
N PRO A 9 17.30 -47.01 -3.39
CA PRO A 9 17.88 -45.79 -3.98
C PRO A 9 16.94 -45.11 -4.99
N TYR A 10 15.91 -45.82 -5.47
CA TYR A 10 14.90 -45.33 -6.40
C TYR A 10 13.81 -44.45 -5.77
N TYR A 11 13.55 -44.57 -4.45
CA TYR A 11 12.55 -43.73 -3.76
C TYR A 11 13.14 -42.44 -3.18
N ALA A 12 14.46 -42.40 -2.94
CA ALA A 12 15.15 -41.21 -2.44
C ALA A 12 15.36 -40.13 -3.52
N SER A 13 15.30 -40.48 -4.81
CA SER A 13 15.48 -39.53 -5.92
C SER A 13 14.24 -38.68 -6.19
N HIS A 14 13.03 -39.24 -6.05
CA HIS A 14 11.77 -38.48 -6.26
C HIS A 14 11.43 -37.53 -5.09
N LEU A 15 11.87 -37.84 -3.87
CA LEU A 15 11.68 -36.94 -2.72
C LEU A 15 12.73 -35.83 -2.64
N ARG A 16 13.87 -35.94 -3.34
CA ARG A 16 14.86 -34.86 -3.46
C ARG A 16 14.38 -33.70 -4.32
N ALA A 17 13.36 -33.93 -5.17
CA ALA A 17 12.71 -32.88 -5.93
C ALA A 17 11.78 -31.98 -5.08
N LYS A 18 11.62 -32.19 -3.77
CA LYS A 18 10.88 -31.28 -2.85
C LYS A 18 11.69 -30.06 -2.38
N ALA A 19 12.97 -29.94 -2.76
CA ALA A 19 13.94 -29.15 -2.00
C ALA A 19 13.79 -27.61 -1.99
N PRO A 20 13.47 -26.88 -3.09
CA PRO A 20 13.42 -25.41 -3.03
C PRO A 20 12.09 -24.85 -2.50
N SER A 21 10.96 -25.44 -2.88
CA SER A 21 9.64 -24.98 -2.40
C SER A 21 9.46 -25.32 -0.92
N SER A 22 9.75 -26.56 -0.49
CA SER A 22 9.52 -26.98 0.90
C SER A 22 10.38 -26.22 1.91
N ARG A 23 11.62 -25.84 1.55
CA ARG A 23 12.45 -24.95 2.38
C ARG A 23 11.83 -23.58 2.49
N ARG A 24 11.45 -22.97 1.37
CA ARG A 24 10.77 -21.65 1.36
C ARG A 24 9.50 -21.63 2.20
N TRP A 25 8.67 -22.68 2.12
CA TRP A 25 7.46 -22.79 2.94
C TRP A 25 7.80 -23.01 4.43
N SER A 26 8.86 -23.76 4.74
CA SER A 26 9.34 -23.92 6.12
C SER A 26 9.86 -22.61 6.70
N ASP A 27 10.67 -21.88 5.94
CA ASP A 27 11.21 -20.58 6.34
C ASP A 27 10.08 -19.55 6.52
N ALA A 28 9.11 -19.53 5.58
CA ALA A 28 7.93 -18.68 5.69
C ALA A 28 7.07 -19.05 6.91
N ALA A 29 6.89 -20.34 7.22
CA ALA A 29 6.15 -20.77 8.40
C ALA A 29 6.84 -20.34 9.70
N GLN A 30 8.17 -20.40 9.76
CA GLN A 30 8.93 -19.90 10.89
C GLN A 30 8.78 -18.38 11.04
N GLN A 31 8.94 -17.62 9.96
CA GLN A 31 8.74 -16.17 9.96
C GLN A 31 7.32 -15.78 10.38
N LEU A 32 6.30 -16.52 9.93
CA LEU A 32 4.92 -16.30 10.37
C LEU A 32 4.75 -16.58 11.87
N SER A 33 5.40 -17.61 12.40
CA SER A 33 5.35 -17.92 13.83
C SER A 33 5.94 -16.78 14.66
N GLU A 34 7.10 -16.25 14.25
CA GLU A 34 7.74 -15.11 14.91
C GLU A 34 6.89 -13.83 14.79
N SER A 35 6.29 -13.59 13.63
CA SER A 35 5.37 -12.45 13.42
C SER A 35 4.10 -12.59 14.27
N LEU A 36 3.56 -13.79 14.42
CA LEU A 36 2.35 -14.05 15.22
C LEU A 36 2.57 -13.75 16.70
N GLU A 37 3.77 -13.99 17.23
CA GLU A 37 4.12 -13.63 18.61
C GLU A 37 4.17 -12.11 18.83
N ASN A 38 4.54 -11.35 17.81
CA ASN A 38 4.70 -9.89 17.87
C ASN A 38 3.47 -9.11 17.38
N VAL A 39 2.48 -9.80 16.80
CA VAL A 39 1.35 -9.17 16.09
C VAL A 39 0.57 -8.16 16.94
N VAL A 40 0.43 -8.42 18.24
CA VAL A 40 -0.34 -7.55 19.14
C VAL A 40 0.34 -6.19 19.28
N GLY A 41 1.65 -6.18 19.52
CA GLY A 41 2.42 -4.94 19.63
C GLY A 41 2.56 -4.23 18.28
N ASP A 42 2.82 -4.97 17.21
CA ASP A 42 2.99 -4.39 15.88
C ASP A 42 1.69 -3.74 15.39
N VAL A 43 0.54 -4.40 15.55
CA VAL A 43 -0.77 -3.82 15.20
C VAL A 43 -1.11 -2.62 16.10
N LEU A 44 -0.76 -2.67 17.39
CA LEU A 44 -0.98 -1.55 18.30
C LEU A 44 -0.21 -0.30 17.86
N ILE A 45 1.08 -0.46 17.55
CA ILE A 45 1.93 0.64 17.07
C ILE A 45 1.43 1.12 15.70
N ALA A 46 1.13 0.20 14.78
CA ALA A 46 0.61 0.55 13.45
C ALA A 46 -0.71 1.33 13.51
N ALA A 47 -1.64 0.94 14.40
CA ALA A 47 -2.87 1.68 14.63
C ALA A 47 -2.60 3.10 15.17
N ALA A 48 -1.64 3.25 16.09
CA ALA A 48 -1.24 4.56 16.60
C ALA A 48 -0.62 5.46 15.51
N VAL A 49 0.19 4.88 14.62
CA VAL A 49 0.77 5.60 13.46
C VAL A 49 -0.34 6.13 12.55
N VAL A 50 -1.29 5.27 12.16
CA VAL A 50 -2.41 5.63 11.28
C VAL A 50 -3.29 6.70 11.92
N ALA A 51 -3.58 6.58 13.21
CA ALA A 51 -4.47 7.50 13.91
C ALA A 51 -3.84 8.88 14.20
N TYR A 52 -2.55 8.92 14.56
CA TYR A 52 -1.96 10.12 15.15
C TYR A 52 -0.79 10.71 14.36
N LEU A 53 -0.05 9.89 13.60
CA LEU A 53 1.22 10.34 13.03
C LEU A 53 1.14 10.93 11.62
N GLY A 54 0.00 10.82 10.95
CA GLY A 54 -0.20 11.26 9.56
C GLY A 54 0.29 12.69 9.25
N VAL A 55 0.12 13.64 10.19
CA VAL A 55 0.45 15.06 9.96
C VAL A 55 1.93 15.39 10.19
N PHE A 56 2.66 14.54 10.90
CA PHE A 56 4.01 14.85 11.35
C PHE A 56 5.09 14.51 10.31
N THR A 57 6.26 15.12 10.48
CA THR A 57 7.46 14.90 9.67
C THR A 57 8.12 13.56 10.00
N VAL A 58 9.00 13.08 9.12
CA VAL A 58 9.77 11.82 9.28
C VAL A 58 10.41 11.73 10.67
N ASP A 59 11.25 12.70 11.02
CA ASP A 59 12.02 12.68 12.28
C ASP A 59 11.10 12.59 13.52
N TYR A 60 9.95 13.28 13.50
CA TYR A 60 9.02 13.24 14.62
C TYR A 60 8.26 11.91 14.69
N ARG A 61 7.95 11.30 13.54
CA ARG A 61 7.35 9.96 13.52
C ARG A 61 8.32 8.94 14.09
N GLU A 62 9.59 8.98 13.71
CA GLU A 62 10.64 8.10 14.23
C GLU A 62 10.81 8.27 15.76
N GLU A 63 10.86 9.51 16.25
CA GLU A 63 10.94 9.77 17.70
C GLU A 63 9.73 9.18 18.46
N CYS A 64 8.52 9.29 17.90
CA CYS A 64 7.33 8.72 18.51
C CYS A 64 7.35 7.19 18.47
N LEU A 65 7.73 6.59 17.35
CA LEU A 65 7.86 5.14 17.19
C LEU A 65 8.86 4.57 18.20
N ASP A 66 10.02 5.20 18.37
CA ASP A 66 11.03 4.78 19.34
C ASP A 66 10.52 4.86 20.79
N LYS A 67 9.73 5.88 21.11
CA LYS A 67 9.10 6.01 22.44
C LYS A 67 8.02 4.95 22.65
N TRP A 68 7.16 4.71 21.65
CA TRP A 68 6.08 3.73 21.75
C TRP A 68 6.60 2.30 21.79
N HIS A 69 7.64 1.99 21.02
CA HIS A 69 8.32 0.70 21.05
C HIS A 69 8.90 0.41 22.43
N ARG A 70 9.70 1.35 22.98
CA ARG A 70 10.22 1.24 24.35
C ARG A 70 9.09 1.07 25.36
N LYS A 71 7.97 1.77 25.18
CA LYS A 71 6.83 1.65 26.09
C LYS A 71 6.16 0.27 26.02
N CYS A 72 6.05 -0.31 24.82
CA CYS A 72 5.56 -1.67 24.64
C CYS A 72 6.46 -2.67 25.37
N GLN A 73 7.78 -2.53 25.23
CA GLN A 73 8.77 -3.36 25.92
C GLN A 73 8.65 -3.24 27.46
N GLU A 74 8.54 -2.03 28.00
CA GLU A 74 8.34 -1.79 29.44
C GLU A 74 7.07 -2.47 29.98
N LEU A 75 6.02 -2.52 29.16
CA LEU A 75 4.72 -3.11 29.53
C LEU A 75 4.65 -4.62 29.24
N GLY A 76 5.72 -5.22 28.72
CA GLY A 76 5.76 -6.65 28.37
C GLY A 76 4.91 -7.01 27.15
N ILE A 77 4.66 -6.04 26.25
CA ILE A 77 3.95 -6.25 25.00
C ILE A 77 4.98 -6.64 23.92
N SER A 78 4.91 -7.89 23.45
CA SER A 78 5.75 -8.38 22.36
C SER A 78 5.51 -7.59 21.08
N CYS A 79 6.59 -7.12 20.46
CA CYS A 79 6.63 -6.33 19.24
C CYS A 79 7.93 -6.63 18.50
N SER A 80 7.90 -6.44 17.18
CA SER A 80 9.05 -6.67 16.32
C SER A 80 10.21 -5.76 16.73
N ALA A 81 11.44 -6.28 16.68
CA ALA A 81 12.62 -5.54 17.12
C ALA A 81 12.79 -4.21 16.37
N ASN A 82 12.52 -4.22 15.06
CA ASN A 82 12.47 -3.03 14.21
C ASN A 82 11.08 -2.95 13.59
N PHE A 83 10.18 -2.18 14.21
CA PHE A 83 8.84 -1.97 13.67
C PHE A 83 8.90 -1.12 12.40
N VAL A 84 8.24 -1.59 11.33
CA VAL A 84 8.01 -0.85 10.09
C VAL A 84 6.53 -0.95 9.75
N LEU A 85 5.88 0.20 9.51
CA LEU A 85 4.44 0.24 9.21
C LEU A 85 4.08 -0.63 7.99
N TYR A 86 4.91 -0.56 6.96
CA TYR A 86 4.76 -1.32 5.73
C TYR A 86 4.72 -2.84 5.96
N ASP A 87 5.49 -3.37 6.92
CA ASP A 87 5.51 -4.82 7.15
C ASP A 87 4.22 -5.32 7.82
N THR A 88 3.51 -4.43 8.51
CA THR A 88 2.25 -4.76 9.20
C THR A 88 1.02 -4.50 8.32
N LEU A 89 1.01 -3.38 7.59
CA LEU A 89 -0.17 -2.86 6.89
C LEU A 89 0.04 -2.65 5.38
N GLY A 90 1.26 -2.87 4.89
CA GLY A 90 1.61 -2.64 3.50
C GLY A 90 1.21 -3.80 2.59
N ASP A 91 0.85 -3.45 1.35
CA ASP A 91 0.66 -4.40 0.27
C ASP A 91 1.60 -4.07 -0.88
N ALA A 92 2.39 -5.05 -1.31
CA ALA A 92 3.42 -4.85 -2.33
C ALA A 92 2.84 -4.51 -3.71
N VAL A 93 1.66 -5.02 -4.03
CA VAL A 93 0.99 -4.75 -5.31
C VAL A 93 0.39 -3.35 -5.30
N GLN A 94 -0.20 -2.94 -4.19
CA GLN A 94 -0.83 -1.65 -4.00
C GLN A 94 0.20 -0.53 -3.95
N SER A 95 1.26 -0.72 -3.15
CA SER A 95 2.41 0.17 -3.10
C SER A 95 3.01 0.40 -4.48
N ARG A 96 3.09 -0.67 -5.28
CA ARG A 96 3.55 -0.55 -6.67
C ARG A 96 2.60 0.23 -7.56
N THR A 97 1.30 -0.01 -7.45
CA THR A 97 0.29 0.77 -8.19
C THR A 97 0.39 2.26 -7.85
N TRP A 98 0.62 2.60 -6.58
CA TRP A 98 0.82 3.99 -6.16
C TRP A 98 2.07 4.62 -6.76
N GLN A 99 3.19 3.90 -6.78
CA GLN A 99 4.43 4.37 -7.39
C GLN A 99 4.26 4.64 -8.90
N LEU A 100 3.56 3.75 -9.61
CA LEU A 100 3.22 3.96 -11.03
C LEU A 100 2.28 5.15 -11.23
N ALA A 101 1.42 5.44 -10.26
CA ALA A 101 0.58 6.64 -10.22
C ALA A 101 1.35 7.90 -9.76
N GLY A 102 2.66 7.81 -9.54
CA GLY A 102 3.53 8.95 -9.22
C GLY A 102 3.78 9.19 -7.75
N LEU A 103 3.41 8.28 -6.84
CA LEU A 103 3.85 8.34 -5.44
C LEU A 103 5.37 8.14 -5.36
N PRO A 104 6.11 8.98 -4.61
CA PRO A 104 7.52 8.73 -4.37
C PRO A 104 7.77 7.38 -3.67
N VAL A 105 8.95 6.80 -3.91
CA VAL A 105 9.31 5.45 -3.45
C VAL A 105 9.87 5.40 -2.03
N ASP A 106 10.01 6.54 -1.36
CA ASP A 106 10.54 6.61 0.00
C ASP A 106 9.51 6.13 1.04
N ALA A 107 10.01 5.60 2.16
CA ALA A 107 9.19 4.99 3.20
C ALA A 107 8.09 5.94 3.70
N PHE A 108 8.40 7.22 3.88
CA PHE A 108 7.43 8.23 4.32
C PHE A 108 6.24 8.40 3.36
N SER A 109 6.51 8.44 2.04
CA SER A 109 5.45 8.53 1.03
C SER A 109 4.63 7.24 0.97
N VAL A 110 5.27 6.08 1.11
CA VAL A 110 4.57 4.78 1.16
C VAL A 110 3.69 4.68 2.40
N ASP A 111 4.18 5.10 3.58
CA ASP A 111 3.38 5.17 4.81
C ASP A 111 2.19 6.10 4.65
N ASN A 112 2.39 7.26 4.02
CA ASN A 112 1.29 8.16 3.67
C ASN A 112 0.24 7.49 2.76
N GLY A 113 0.68 6.67 1.80
CA GLY A 113 -0.21 5.85 0.98
C GLY A 113 -1.01 4.83 1.80
N ILE A 114 -0.35 4.15 2.75
CA ILE A 114 -1.00 3.20 3.67
C ILE A 114 -2.05 3.91 4.53
N ILE A 115 -1.67 5.01 5.19
CA ILE A 115 -2.58 5.80 6.03
C ILE A 115 -3.77 6.28 5.20
N HIS A 116 -3.54 6.70 3.95
CA HIS A 116 -4.60 7.13 3.05
C HIS A 116 -5.63 6.03 2.76
N VAL A 117 -5.20 4.78 2.57
CA VAL A 117 -6.10 3.66 2.25
C VAL A 117 -6.83 3.13 3.48
N ILE A 118 -6.16 3.14 4.64
CA ILE A 118 -6.72 2.58 5.87
C ILE A 118 -7.63 3.57 6.58
N SER A 119 -7.30 4.86 6.52
CA SER A 119 -8.11 5.89 7.17
C SER A 119 -9.43 6.08 6.43
N SER A 120 -10.53 6.17 7.17
CA SER A 120 -11.86 6.35 6.59
C SER A 120 -12.03 7.69 5.86
N LEU A 121 -11.25 8.70 6.24
CA LEU A 121 -11.24 10.03 5.68
C LEU A 121 -9.94 10.77 6.03
N THR A 122 -9.28 11.34 5.03
CA THR A 122 -8.05 12.13 5.19
C THR A 122 -8.21 13.53 4.62
N ILE A 123 -7.55 14.50 5.24
CA ILE A 123 -7.25 15.79 4.60
C ILE A 123 -5.74 15.81 4.35
N THR A 124 -5.37 15.84 3.08
CA THR A 124 -3.97 15.78 2.67
C THR A 124 -3.41 17.18 2.45
N ILE A 125 -2.31 17.51 3.12
CA ILE A 125 -1.51 18.71 2.88
C ILE A 125 -0.78 18.52 1.55
N ASN A 126 -1.29 19.18 0.52
CA ASN A 126 -0.73 19.10 -0.82
C ASN A 126 0.42 20.09 -0.96
N PRO A 127 1.65 19.62 -1.26
CA PRO A 127 2.79 20.51 -1.43
C PRO A 127 2.59 21.46 -2.63
N PRO A 128 3.36 22.56 -2.72
CA PRO A 128 3.31 23.49 -3.85
C PRO A 128 3.51 22.83 -5.23
N THR A 129 4.21 21.70 -5.27
CA THR A 129 4.41 20.89 -6.49
C THR A 129 3.14 20.20 -7.00
N GLY A 130 2.08 20.16 -6.18
CA GLY A 130 0.80 19.51 -6.47
C GLY A 130 0.86 17.98 -6.40
N GLN A 131 1.89 17.42 -5.75
CA GLN A 131 2.17 15.99 -5.75
C GLN A 131 0.98 15.13 -5.30
N ALA A 132 0.27 15.52 -4.25
CA ALA A 132 -0.85 14.74 -3.72
C ALA A 132 -2.01 14.68 -4.72
N ASN A 133 -2.40 15.83 -5.28
CA ASN A 133 -3.50 15.88 -6.27
C ASN A 133 -3.13 15.09 -7.53
N LYS A 134 -1.90 15.25 -8.04
CA LYS A 134 -1.42 14.50 -9.22
C LYS A 134 -1.49 12.99 -8.98
N TRP A 135 -1.07 12.54 -7.79
CA TRP A 135 -1.13 11.14 -7.41
C TRP A 135 -2.57 10.62 -7.33
N ILE A 136 -3.48 11.33 -6.64
CA ILE A 136 -4.90 10.95 -6.52
C ILE A 136 -5.56 10.89 -7.90
N VAL A 137 -5.36 11.92 -8.75
CA VAL A 137 -5.88 11.95 -10.12
C VAL A 137 -5.35 10.79 -10.96
N SER A 138 -4.07 10.43 -10.81
CA SER A 138 -3.48 9.32 -11.54
C SER A 138 -3.97 7.96 -11.01
N MET A 139 -4.21 7.82 -9.70
CA MET A 139 -4.74 6.59 -9.10
C MET A 139 -6.18 6.32 -9.53
N GLU A 140 -7.01 7.36 -9.59
CA GLU A 140 -8.44 7.26 -9.89
C GLU A 140 -8.76 7.45 -11.38
N LYS A 141 -7.73 7.35 -12.25
CA LYS A 141 -7.84 7.59 -13.70
C LYS A 141 -8.88 6.70 -14.39
N GLU A 142 -9.06 5.47 -13.92
CA GLU A 142 -10.02 4.51 -14.47
C GLU A 142 -11.40 4.58 -13.78
N ASN A 143 -11.53 5.36 -12.70
CA ASN A 143 -12.70 5.38 -11.82
C ASN A 143 -13.58 6.63 -11.98
N ASN A 144 -13.35 7.45 -13.01
CA ASN A 144 -14.11 8.68 -13.28
C ASN A 144 -14.08 9.71 -12.13
N LEU A 145 -12.90 9.97 -11.57
CA LEU A 145 -12.71 10.99 -10.53
C LEU A 145 -13.31 12.35 -10.92
N LEU A 146 -14.16 12.88 -10.05
CA LEU A 146 -14.65 14.25 -10.12
C LEU A 146 -13.76 15.15 -9.26
N VAL A 147 -13.44 16.36 -9.76
CA VAL A 147 -12.58 17.32 -9.08
C VAL A 147 -13.32 18.65 -8.95
N VAL A 148 -13.36 19.21 -7.75
CA VAL A 148 -14.09 20.45 -7.47
C VAL A 148 -13.42 21.25 -6.35
N LYS A 149 -13.64 22.56 -6.31
CA LYS A 149 -13.28 23.39 -5.14
C LYS A 149 -14.54 23.78 -4.39
N GLN A 150 -14.43 23.92 -3.07
CA GLN A 150 -15.55 24.38 -2.23
C GLN A 150 -16.07 25.77 -2.64
N THR A 151 -15.22 26.60 -3.25
CA THR A 151 -15.59 27.94 -3.75
C THR A 151 -16.37 27.92 -5.05
N ASP A 152 -16.44 26.77 -5.74
CA ASP A 152 -17.07 26.69 -7.05
C ASP A 152 -18.61 26.71 -6.90
N PRO A 153 -19.35 27.50 -7.71
CA PRO A 153 -20.82 27.55 -7.62
C PRO A 153 -21.51 26.21 -7.84
N THR A 154 -20.85 25.29 -8.55
CA THR A 154 -21.34 23.93 -8.85
C THR A 154 -20.95 22.91 -7.78
N PHE A 155 -20.30 23.33 -6.68
CA PHE A 155 -19.76 22.44 -5.65
C PHE A 155 -20.75 21.38 -5.18
N LEU A 156 -21.94 21.80 -4.72
CA LEU A 156 -22.95 20.87 -4.22
C LEU A 156 -23.50 19.93 -5.30
N GLN A 157 -23.62 20.41 -6.54
CA GLN A 157 -24.09 19.58 -7.66
C GLN A 157 -23.09 18.46 -7.98
N VAL A 158 -21.79 18.78 -7.97
CA VAL A 158 -20.73 17.78 -8.21
C VAL A 158 -20.64 16.77 -7.06
N VAL A 159 -20.80 17.22 -5.82
CA VAL A 159 -20.85 16.34 -4.64
C VAL A 159 -22.04 15.37 -4.74
N GLU A 160 -23.22 15.88 -5.08
CA GLU A 160 -24.43 15.08 -5.25
C GLU A 160 -24.26 14.04 -6.38
N GLU A 161 -23.71 14.45 -7.53
CA GLU A 161 -23.42 13.55 -8.64
C GLU A 161 -22.45 12.43 -8.22
N ALA A 162 -21.38 12.77 -7.50
CA ALA A 162 -20.40 11.79 -7.04
C ALA A 162 -21.03 10.76 -6.08
N LEU A 163 -21.86 11.22 -5.15
CA LEU A 163 -22.57 10.37 -4.19
C LEU A 163 -23.53 9.40 -4.87
N GLN A 164 -24.33 9.88 -5.82
CA GLN A 164 -25.33 9.07 -6.53
C GLN A 164 -24.67 8.04 -7.46
N LYS A 165 -23.64 8.45 -8.21
CA LYS A 165 -22.97 7.58 -9.19
C LYS A 165 -21.85 6.72 -8.60
N GLY A 166 -21.47 6.95 -7.35
CA GLY A 166 -20.35 6.28 -6.71
C GLY A 166 -18.99 6.68 -7.28
N PHE A 167 -18.89 7.84 -7.91
CA PHE A 167 -17.62 8.32 -8.44
C PHE A 167 -16.74 8.84 -7.30
N PRO A 168 -15.43 8.59 -7.34
CA PRO A 168 -14.49 9.25 -6.45
C PRO A 168 -14.58 10.77 -6.61
N LEU A 169 -14.48 11.51 -5.51
CA LEU A 169 -14.52 12.97 -5.48
C LEU A 169 -13.26 13.52 -4.82
N LEU A 170 -12.59 14.45 -5.49
CA LEU A 170 -11.49 15.24 -4.95
C LEU A 170 -11.94 16.69 -4.74
N ILE A 171 -11.98 17.11 -3.47
CA ILE A 171 -12.17 18.52 -3.07
C ILE A 171 -10.79 19.16 -2.90
N GLU A 172 -10.43 20.05 -3.82
CA GLU A 172 -9.10 20.64 -3.84
C GLU A 172 -9.02 21.99 -3.12
N GLY A 173 -7.87 22.21 -2.47
CA GLY A 173 -7.46 23.53 -2.01
C GLY A 173 -8.36 24.10 -0.92
N ILE A 174 -8.87 23.25 -0.03
CA ILE A 174 -9.64 23.73 1.11
C ILE A 174 -8.77 24.68 1.97
N GLY A 175 -9.41 25.73 2.48
CA GLY A 175 -8.81 26.63 3.47
C GLY A 175 -8.80 25.99 4.86
N GLU A 176 -8.98 26.81 5.90
CA GLU A 176 -9.10 26.34 7.29
C GLU A 176 -10.54 25.97 7.68
N THR A 177 -11.50 26.22 6.77
CA THR A 177 -12.92 25.97 6.97
C THR A 177 -13.44 24.98 5.93
N LEU A 178 -14.12 23.94 6.42
CA LEU A 178 -14.85 22.99 5.60
C LEU A 178 -16.34 23.30 5.69
N ASP A 179 -17.06 23.25 4.56
CA ASP A 179 -18.50 23.52 4.56
C ASP A 179 -19.25 22.50 5.42
N PRO A 180 -20.02 22.91 6.46
CA PRO A 180 -20.80 22.02 7.31
C PRO A 180 -21.81 21.15 6.55
N VAL A 181 -22.19 21.51 5.32
CA VAL A 181 -23.04 20.69 4.45
C VAL A 181 -22.44 19.29 4.23
N LEU A 182 -21.12 19.15 4.29
CA LEU A 182 -20.45 17.86 4.16
C LEU A 182 -20.48 16.99 5.42
N ASP A 183 -20.89 17.49 6.59
CA ASP A 183 -20.72 16.78 7.87
C ASP A 183 -21.31 15.37 7.87
N ASN A 184 -22.48 15.18 7.26
CA ASN A 184 -23.10 13.86 7.15
C ASN A 184 -22.33 12.92 6.22
N VAL A 185 -21.72 13.47 5.16
CA VAL A 185 -20.87 12.72 4.23
C VAL A 185 -19.56 12.30 4.92
N LEU A 186 -18.90 13.23 5.61
CA LEU A 186 -17.63 12.99 6.31
C LEU A 186 -17.78 11.92 7.40
N LEU A 187 -18.89 11.98 8.14
CA LEU A 187 -19.21 11.03 9.21
C LEU A 187 -19.92 9.77 8.73
N LYS A 188 -20.16 9.64 7.41
CA LYS A 188 -20.93 8.54 6.79
C LYS A 188 -22.26 8.28 7.51
N ARG A 189 -22.96 9.36 7.89
CA ARG A 189 -24.28 9.32 8.54
C ARG A 189 -25.36 9.07 7.50
N THR A 190 -25.51 7.81 7.12
CA THR A 190 -26.53 7.38 6.15
C THR A 190 -27.78 6.85 6.85
N PHE A 191 -28.90 6.86 6.14
CA PHE A 191 -30.16 6.26 6.54
C PHE A 191 -30.79 5.52 5.36
N LYS A 192 -31.65 4.54 5.64
CA LYS A 192 -32.31 3.76 4.59
C LYS A 192 -33.65 4.34 4.22
N GLN A 193 -33.88 4.56 2.93
CA GLN A 193 -35.17 4.91 2.36
C GLN A 193 -35.46 3.94 1.21
N ASN A 194 -36.60 3.23 1.29
CA ASN A 194 -36.98 2.19 0.31
C ASN A 194 -35.90 1.11 0.08
N GLY A 195 -35.12 0.78 1.11
CA GLY A 195 -34.04 -0.22 1.04
C GLY A 195 -32.71 0.28 0.47
N VAL A 196 -32.65 1.53 0.02
CA VAL A 196 -31.45 2.18 -0.52
C VAL A 196 -30.85 3.14 0.52
N ASP A 197 -29.53 3.14 0.65
CA ASP A 197 -28.82 4.03 1.58
C ASP A 197 -28.83 5.46 1.03
N HIS A 198 -29.16 6.44 1.87
CA HIS A 198 -29.21 7.87 1.55
C HIS A 198 -28.39 8.66 2.58
N VAL A 199 -27.92 9.84 2.19
CA VAL A 199 -27.25 10.82 3.06
C VAL A 199 -27.92 12.18 2.90
N VAL A 200 -28.02 12.95 3.97
CA VAL A 200 -28.53 14.33 3.90
C VAL A 200 -27.39 15.28 3.52
N LEU A 201 -27.51 15.93 2.37
CA LEU A 201 -26.60 16.96 1.87
C LEU A 201 -27.34 18.30 1.86
N GLY A 202 -27.07 19.15 2.86
CA GLY A 202 -27.82 20.39 3.08
C GLY A 202 -29.26 20.06 3.47
N ASP A 203 -30.21 20.46 2.63
CA ASP A 203 -31.64 20.19 2.82
C ASP A 203 -32.16 19.00 1.99
N HIS A 204 -31.29 18.35 1.19
CA HIS A 204 -31.69 17.29 0.28
C HIS A 204 -31.22 15.92 0.76
N ALA A 205 -32.07 14.90 0.58
CA ALA A 205 -31.70 13.51 0.73
C ALA A 205 -31.17 12.98 -0.61
N VAL A 206 -29.91 12.56 -0.62
CA VAL A 206 -29.20 12.08 -1.80
C VAL A 206 -28.89 10.59 -1.63
N GLU A 207 -29.07 9.79 -2.68
CA GLU A 207 -28.67 8.38 -2.68
C GLU A 207 -27.16 8.25 -2.42
N TYR A 208 -26.79 7.36 -1.51
CA TYR A 208 -25.40 7.11 -1.12
C TYR A 208 -24.91 5.81 -1.76
N HIS A 209 -24.07 5.92 -2.77
CA HIS A 209 -23.43 4.77 -3.39
C HIS A 209 -22.27 4.23 -2.54
N LYS A 210 -22.18 2.91 -2.38
CA LYS A 210 -21.19 2.27 -1.50
C LYS A 210 -19.74 2.44 -1.96
N ASP A 211 -19.54 2.55 -3.27
CA ASP A 211 -18.21 2.73 -3.88
C ASP A 211 -17.71 4.18 -3.84
N PHE A 212 -18.52 5.13 -3.36
CA PHE A 212 -18.12 6.52 -3.22
C PHE A 212 -16.88 6.68 -2.33
N ARG A 213 -15.91 7.47 -2.81
CA ARG A 213 -14.67 7.80 -2.11
C ARG A 213 -14.47 9.30 -2.11
N LEU A 214 -14.10 9.85 -0.96
CA LEU A 214 -13.85 11.27 -0.78
C LEU A 214 -12.38 11.53 -0.48
N TYR A 215 -11.78 12.40 -1.30
CA TYR A 215 -10.44 12.92 -1.15
C TYR A 215 -10.53 14.43 -0.87
N ILE A 216 -9.80 14.90 0.13
CA ILE A 216 -9.76 16.34 0.46
C ILE A 216 -8.30 16.76 0.52
N THR A 217 -7.97 17.86 -0.15
CA THR A 217 -6.62 18.42 -0.07
C THR A 217 -6.60 19.89 0.29
N THR A 218 -5.60 20.30 1.07
CA THR A 218 -5.33 21.69 1.40
C THR A 218 -3.98 22.11 0.84
N ARG A 219 -3.83 23.38 0.47
CA ARG A 219 -2.53 23.96 0.07
C ARG A 219 -1.81 24.64 1.24
N LEU A 220 -2.43 24.68 2.41
CA LEU A 220 -1.88 25.29 3.61
C LEU A 220 -0.79 24.37 4.18
N ALA A 221 0.42 24.90 4.32
CA ALA A 221 1.53 24.13 4.91
C ALA A 221 1.32 23.84 6.40
N ASN A 222 0.61 24.74 7.10
CA ASN A 222 0.26 24.60 8.51
C ASN A 222 -1.22 25.01 8.71
N PRO A 223 -2.19 24.13 8.37
CA PRO A 223 -3.60 24.46 8.47
C PRO A 223 -4.09 24.45 9.92
N HIS A 224 -4.79 25.50 10.36
CA HIS A 224 -5.45 25.53 11.68
C HIS A 224 -6.94 25.20 11.56
N PHE A 225 -7.25 23.92 11.33
CA PHE A 225 -8.62 23.47 11.37
C PHE A 225 -9.22 23.56 12.77
N LEU A 226 -10.50 23.91 12.84
CA LEU A 226 -11.25 23.87 14.09
C LEU A 226 -11.29 22.43 14.64
N PRO A 227 -11.31 22.23 15.98
CA PRO A 227 -11.38 20.90 16.58
C PRO A 227 -12.54 20.03 16.07
N GLN A 228 -13.63 20.67 15.65
CA GLN A 228 -14.79 20.01 15.04
C GLN A 228 -14.45 19.28 13.73
N VAL A 229 -13.45 19.74 12.98
CA VAL A 229 -12.95 19.08 11.75
C VAL A 229 -11.87 18.08 12.13
N THR A 230 -10.89 18.47 12.94
CA THR A 230 -9.74 17.63 13.33
C THR A 230 -10.13 16.34 14.06
N ASN A 231 -11.27 16.33 14.77
CA ASN A 231 -11.79 15.11 15.40
C ASN A 231 -12.46 14.12 14.43
N LYS A 232 -12.69 14.51 13.17
CA LYS A 232 -13.40 13.72 12.16
C LYS A 232 -12.48 13.18 11.06
N VAL A 233 -11.28 13.75 10.93
CA VAL A 233 -10.39 13.53 9.79
C VAL A 233 -8.96 13.24 10.25
N VAL A 234 -8.25 12.42 9.50
CA VAL A 234 -6.79 12.29 9.67
C VAL A 234 -6.11 13.34 8.81
N LEU A 235 -5.36 14.25 9.43
CA LEU A 235 -4.49 15.17 8.70
C LEU A 235 -3.25 14.41 8.23
N LEU A 236 -2.90 14.58 6.96
CA LEU A 236 -1.86 13.77 6.34
C LEU A 236 -0.88 14.66 5.55
N ASN A 237 0.40 14.55 5.88
CA ASN A 237 1.44 15.44 5.40
C ASN A 237 2.18 14.87 4.18
N PHE A 238 1.90 15.40 2.99
CA PHE A 238 2.58 15.06 1.73
C PHE A 238 3.72 16.01 1.37
N LEU A 239 4.21 16.82 2.31
CA LEU A 239 5.38 17.68 2.06
C LEU A 239 6.58 16.82 1.67
N ILE A 240 7.35 17.32 0.72
CA ILE A 240 8.47 16.58 0.15
C ILE A 240 9.59 16.43 1.18
N THR A 241 10.03 15.19 1.38
CA THR A 241 11.20 14.88 2.20
C THR A 241 12.48 15.20 1.43
N ARG A 242 13.61 15.42 2.13
CA ARG A 242 14.91 15.64 1.47
C ARG A 242 15.26 14.46 0.54
N LEU A 243 15.13 13.23 1.05
CA LEU A 243 15.37 12.02 0.27
C LEU A 243 14.39 11.90 -0.91
N GLY A 244 13.12 12.24 -0.71
CA GLY A 244 12.12 12.28 -1.77
C GLY A 244 12.49 13.26 -2.89
N LEU A 245 12.97 14.45 -2.53
CA LEU A 245 13.44 15.45 -3.50
C LEU A 245 14.69 14.99 -4.25
N GLU A 246 15.68 14.44 -3.55
CA GLU A 246 16.90 13.89 -4.16
C GLU A 246 16.56 12.80 -5.19
N ASN A 247 15.67 11.86 -4.84
CA ASN A 247 15.21 10.81 -5.75
C ASN A 247 14.45 11.37 -6.96
N GLN A 248 13.60 12.38 -6.77
CA GLN A 248 12.88 13.02 -7.86
C GLN A 248 13.82 13.75 -8.83
N LEU A 249 14.78 14.52 -8.30
CA LEU A 249 15.78 15.22 -9.11
C LEU A 249 16.68 14.24 -9.85
N LEU A 250 17.12 13.17 -9.18
CA LEU A 250 17.89 12.10 -9.82
C LEU A 250 17.11 11.48 -10.99
N GLY A 251 15.82 11.21 -10.81
CA GLY A 251 14.95 10.72 -11.89
C GLY A 251 14.90 11.67 -13.08
N LEU A 252 14.78 12.99 -12.84
CA LEU A 252 14.77 14.00 -13.90
C LEU A 252 16.11 14.09 -14.63
N VAL A 253 17.23 14.06 -13.91
CA VAL A 253 18.58 14.09 -14.49
C VAL A 253 18.82 12.83 -15.32
N VAL A 254 18.47 11.64 -14.82
CA VAL A 254 18.61 10.39 -15.56
C VAL A 254 17.73 10.38 -16.81
N ALA A 255 16.49 10.88 -16.73
CA ALA A 255 15.61 10.98 -17.88
C ALA A 255 16.18 11.90 -18.97
N HIS A 256 16.90 12.96 -18.59
CA HIS A 256 17.52 13.89 -19.53
C HIS A 256 18.85 13.38 -20.09
N GLU A 257 19.76 12.92 -19.23
CA GLU A 257 21.10 12.51 -19.63
C GLU A 257 21.13 11.10 -20.25
N ARG A 258 20.26 10.20 -19.79
CA ARG A 258 20.25 8.78 -20.18
C ARG A 258 18.80 8.27 -20.34
N PRO A 259 18.04 8.78 -21.33
CA PRO A 259 16.63 8.43 -21.52
C PRO A 259 16.38 6.93 -21.70
N GLN A 260 17.32 6.21 -22.32
CA GLN A 260 17.26 4.76 -22.49
C GLN A 260 17.26 4.00 -21.15
N LEU A 261 17.97 4.51 -20.13
CA LEU A 261 17.95 3.91 -18.79
C LEU A 261 16.62 4.14 -18.09
N GLU A 262 16.01 5.31 -18.25
CA GLU A 262 14.70 5.60 -17.69
C GLU A 262 13.60 4.76 -18.37
N GLU A 263 13.65 4.58 -19.68
CA GLU A 263 12.75 3.69 -20.41
C GLU A 263 12.93 2.23 -19.96
N ARG A 264 14.19 1.77 -19.81
CA ARG A 264 14.48 0.43 -19.30
C ARG A 264 14.00 0.27 -17.86
N LYS A 265 14.17 1.28 -17.00
CA LYS A 265 13.64 1.31 -15.64
C LYS A 265 12.14 1.13 -15.68
N ASN A 266 11.42 1.99 -16.40
CA ASN A 266 9.95 1.94 -16.48
C ASN A 266 9.44 0.59 -17.02
N ARG A 267 10.09 0.03 -18.05
CA ARG A 267 9.78 -1.30 -18.56
C ARG A 267 9.94 -2.38 -17.49
N LEU A 268 11.10 -2.42 -16.82
CA LEU A 268 11.36 -3.35 -15.72
C LEU A 268 10.39 -3.11 -14.55
N LEU A 269 9.96 -1.88 -14.32
CA LEU A 269 9.03 -1.59 -13.25
C LEU A 269 7.64 -2.20 -13.51
N VAL A 270 7.15 -2.08 -14.75
CA VAL A 270 5.88 -2.67 -15.21
C VAL A 270 5.97 -4.18 -15.26
N GLU A 271 7.05 -4.74 -15.81
CA GLU A 271 7.29 -6.18 -15.88
C GLU A 271 7.37 -6.80 -14.48
N SER A 272 8.14 -6.20 -13.56
CA SER A 272 8.21 -6.65 -12.16
C SER A 272 6.85 -6.61 -11.45
N ALA A 273 5.99 -5.64 -11.77
CA ALA A 273 4.64 -5.56 -11.21
C ALA A 273 3.72 -6.67 -11.76
N HIS A 274 3.80 -6.92 -13.07
CA HIS A 274 3.08 -8.02 -13.71
C HIS A 274 3.53 -9.37 -13.15
N ASN A 275 4.84 -9.60 -13.05
CA ASN A 275 5.43 -10.83 -12.55
C ASN A 275 5.05 -11.08 -11.07
N ARG A 276 5.11 -10.06 -10.21
CA ARG A 276 4.64 -10.18 -8.81
C ARG A 276 3.16 -10.56 -8.71
N ARG A 277 2.29 -9.94 -9.51
CA ARG A 277 0.85 -10.29 -9.53
C ARG A 277 0.63 -11.72 -10.04
N ALA A 278 1.35 -12.13 -11.09
CA ALA A 278 1.29 -13.50 -11.60
C ALA A 278 1.74 -14.50 -10.53
N LEU A 279 2.89 -14.23 -9.88
CA LEU A 279 3.42 -15.04 -8.80
C LEU A 279 2.44 -15.20 -7.64
N GLN A 280 1.79 -14.11 -7.21
CA GLN A 280 0.78 -14.15 -6.15
C GLN A 280 -0.43 -15.00 -6.55
N LYS A 281 -0.99 -14.79 -7.75
CA LYS A 281 -2.11 -15.60 -8.27
C LYS A 281 -1.75 -17.08 -8.35
N THR A 282 -0.54 -17.40 -8.80
CA THR A 282 -0.05 -18.78 -8.88
C THR A 282 0.08 -19.39 -7.47
N GLN A 283 0.53 -18.62 -6.47
CA GLN A 283 0.57 -19.07 -5.08
C GLN A 283 -0.82 -19.27 -4.48
N GLU A 284 -1.76 -18.36 -4.71
CA GLU A 284 -3.15 -18.48 -4.28
C GLU A 284 -3.82 -19.72 -4.88
N LYS A 285 -3.59 -19.99 -6.17
CA LYS A 285 -4.09 -21.19 -6.85
C LYS A 285 -3.50 -22.47 -6.27
N ILE A 286 -2.21 -22.48 -5.93
CA ILE A 286 -1.58 -23.62 -5.24
C ILE A 286 -2.25 -23.84 -3.88
N LEU A 287 -2.47 -22.77 -3.09
CA LEU A 287 -3.11 -22.86 -1.78
C LEU A 287 -4.56 -23.36 -1.88
N GLU A 288 -5.31 -22.90 -2.89
CA GLU A 288 -6.67 -23.35 -3.17
C GLU A 288 -6.71 -24.85 -3.49
N VAL A 289 -5.83 -25.32 -4.39
CA VAL A 289 -5.71 -26.74 -4.75
C VAL A 289 -5.32 -27.57 -3.54
N LEU A 290 -4.34 -27.15 -2.75
CA LEU A 290 -3.93 -27.84 -1.53
C LEU A 290 -5.05 -27.91 -0.48
N SER A 291 -5.80 -26.82 -0.32
CA SER A 291 -6.94 -26.76 0.60
C SER A 291 -8.09 -27.67 0.15
N THR A 292 -8.30 -27.82 -1.16
CA THR A 292 -9.43 -28.58 -1.72
C THR A 292 -9.11 -30.08 -1.80
N ALA A 293 -7.87 -30.44 -2.10
CA ALA A 293 -7.44 -31.84 -2.27
C ALA A 293 -7.32 -32.61 -0.93
N GLY A 294 -7.22 -31.92 0.21
CA GLY A 294 -7.23 -32.55 1.54
C GLY A 294 -6.17 -33.65 1.70
N GLN A 295 -6.59 -34.87 2.08
CA GLN A 295 -5.70 -36.03 2.26
C GLN A 295 -5.39 -36.82 0.97
N ASN A 296 -6.10 -36.56 -0.14
CA ASN A 296 -5.99 -37.31 -1.39
C ASN A 296 -5.17 -36.59 -2.48
N LEU A 297 -4.28 -35.68 -2.06
CA LEU A 297 -3.44 -34.88 -2.97
C LEU A 297 -2.62 -35.70 -3.97
N LEU A 298 -2.23 -36.93 -3.59
CA LEU A 298 -1.43 -37.83 -4.45
C LEU A 298 -2.27 -38.58 -5.49
N GLU A 299 -3.60 -38.59 -5.33
CA GLU A 299 -4.54 -39.30 -6.22
C GLU A 299 -5.26 -38.34 -7.17
N ASP A 300 -5.18 -37.02 -6.93
CA ASP A 300 -5.74 -36.00 -7.80
C ASP A 300 -4.72 -35.57 -8.86
N GLU A 301 -4.78 -36.23 -10.03
CA GLU A 301 -3.95 -35.90 -11.19
C GLU A 301 -4.05 -34.43 -11.60
N LYS A 302 -5.23 -33.79 -11.43
CA LYS A 302 -5.41 -32.37 -11.75
C LYS A 302 -4.65 -31.49 -10.77
N ALA A 303 -4.61 -31.86 -9.49
CA ALA A 303 -3.83 -31.15 -8.49
C ALA A 303 -2.32 -31.23 -8.79
N ILE A 304 -1.84 -32.41 -9.21
CA ILE A 304 -0.43 -32.64 -9.57
C ILE A 304 -0.04 -31.82 -10.80
N ASP A 305 -0.87 -31.79 -11.84
CA ASP A 305 -0.63 -31.02 -13.06
C ASP A 305 -0.65 -29.51 -12.83
N ILE A 306 -1.58 -29.02 -12.00
CA ILE A 306 -1.62 -27.59 -11.63
C ILE A 306 -0.39 -27.23 -10.80
N MET A 307 0.04 -28.08 -9.86
CA MET A 307 1.23 -27.83 -9.05
C MET A 307 2.53 -27.86 -9.86
N SER A 308 2.66 -28.79 -10.82
CA SER A 308 3.86 -28.91 -11.65
C SER A 308 4.03 -27.71 -12.59
N SER A 309 2.96 -27.34 -13.31
CA SER A 309 2.92 -26.15 -14.18
C SER A 309 3.17 -24.85 -13.40
N SER A 310 2.50 -24.68 -12.26
CA SER A 310 2.70 -23.51 -11.38
C SER A 310 4.13 -23.41 -10.85
N ARG A 311 4.78 -24.55 -10.57
CA ARG A 311 6.17 -24.57 -10.10
C ARG A 311 7.17 -24.17 -11.17
N GLU A 312 6.94 -24.57 -12.41
CA GLU A 312 7.77 -24.15 -13.55
C GLU A 312 7.69 -22.63 -13.76
N GLU A 313 6.49 -22.04 -13.66
CA GLU A 313 6.30 -20.58 -13.76
C GLU A 313 7.08 -19.83 -12.68
N ILE A 314 7.01 -20.29 -11.42
CA ILE A 314 7.75 -19.70 -10.29
C ILE A 314 9.28 -19.79 -10.50
N SER A 315 9.76 -20.87 -11.13
CA SER A 315 11.19 -21.08 -11.35
C SER A 315 11.78 -20.18 -12.46
N LYS A 316 10.96 -19.74 -13.42
CA LYS A 316 11.38 -18.87 -14.53
C LYS A 316 11.56 -17.40 -14.10
N ASP A 317 10.96 -17.01 -12.98
CA ASP A 317 10.94 -15.64 -12.46
C ASP A 317 12.13 -15.32 -11.52
N HIS A 318 13.08 -16.26 -11.37
CA HIS A 318 14.42 -15.98 -10.84
C HIS A 318 15.38 -15.69 -12.01
N PRO A 319 15.54 -14.44 -12.48
CA PRO A 319 16.73 -14.14 -13.25
C PRO A 319 17.91 -14.34 -12.31
N ALA A 320 18.83 -15.22 -12.68
CA ALA A 320 20.19 -15.19 -12.14
C ALA A 320 20.66 -13.74 -12.17
N GLU A 321 21.23 -13.26 -11.07
CA GLU A 321 21.90 -11.96 -11.01
C GLU A 321 22.73 -11.79 -12.28
N HIS A 322 22.26 -10.94 -13.20
CA HIS A 322 23.06 -10.60 -14.37
C HIS A 322 24.30 -9.90 -13.82
N PRO A 323 25.52 -10.34 -14.23
CA PRO A 323 26.74 -9.72 -13.75
C PRO A 323 26.66 -8.22 -14.04
N LEU A 324 26.91 -7.42 -12.99
CA LEU A 324 27.00 -5.97 -13.08
C LEU A 324 27.87 -5.62 -14.28
N ASP A 325 27.30 -4.82 -15.18
CA ASP A 325 27.97 -4.29 -16.35
C ASP A 325 29.26 -3.55 -15.90
N PRO A 326 30.47 -3.92 -16.38
CA PRO A 326 31.73 -3.37 -15.89
C PRO A 326 31.93 -1.86 -16.15
N GLY A 327 30.94 -1.18 -16.75
CA GLY A 327 30.93 0.26 -16.98
C GLY A 327 30.34 1.11 -15.83
N CYS A 328 29.79 0.52 -14.78
CA CYS A 328 29.28 1.26 -13.62
C CYS A 328 30.42 1.56 -12.64
N VAL A 329 31.18 2.64 -12.90
CA VAL A 329 32.07 3.22 -11.90
C VAL A 329 31.20 3.84 -10.80
N PRO A 330 31.30 3.42 -9.53
CA PRO A 330 30.66 4.15 -8.45
C PRO A 330 31.35 5.51 -8.33
N LEU A 331 30.60 6.59 -8.51
CA LEU A 331 31.03 7.94 -8.14
C LEU A 331 31.24 7.93 -6.62
N ARG A 332 32.48 7.65 -6.21
CA ARG A 332 32.93 7.87 -4.83
C ARG A 332 32.68 9.33 -4.50
N HIS A 333 31.94 9.56 -3.43
CA HIS A 333 31.86 10.85 -2.76
C HIS A 333 33.27 11.32 -2.44
N SER A 334 33.77 12.26 -3.22
CA SER A 334 34.91 13.08 -2.84
C SER A 334 34.39 14.10 -1.84
N VAL A 335 34.61 13.80 -0.57
CA VAL A 335 34.61 14.77 0.52
C VAL A 335 35.58 15.89 0.13
N LEU A 336 35.08 17.13 0.00
CA LEU A 336 35.88 18.34 0.12
C LEU A 336 35.06 19.37 0.91
N VAL A 337 35.48 19.49 2.17
CA VAL A 337 35.51 20.64 3.10
C VAL A 337 34.45 21.72 2.95
#